data_AF-A0A9P6A7M5-F1
#
_entry.id   AF-A0A9P6A7M5-F1
#
_cell.length_a   1.000
_cell.length_b   1.000
_cell.length_c   1.000
_cell.angle_alpha   90.00
_cell.angle_beta   90.00
_cell.angle_gamma   90.00
#
_symmetry.space_group_name_H-M   'P 1'
#
loop_
_entity.id
_entity.type
_entity.pdbx_description
1 polymer ?
#
loop_
_entity_poly.entity_id
_entity_poly.type
_entity_poly.pdbx_seq_one_letter_code
_entity_poly.pdbx_strand_id
1 'polypeptide(L)'
;MVARLPFDGLGIAVLTNDDAIGGYMSFAIVSRLVDEALGTQPEEWKTSFESFISAGYSAAPQPLPRPANATDPKGGFQDLAGIYEDKGYGRVELCLFPPPPVVSSACQDVAANVTMVLPGSVDPTVPTFIARWNKQYSTYLRFTHVDGNTFNVASLNPFPTGNASEPWWFMTNNVGTTAEFGRDKGRQGFGLFGGFWGAGAGVPSPSTGNLLQRSEVWFNKA
;
A
#
# COMPACT_ATOMS: atom_id res chain seq x y z
N MET A 1 -4.82 -17.24 11.98
CA MET A 1 -4.35 -16.71 13.28
C MET A 1 -4.11 -17.85 14.26
N VAL A 2 -3.12 -17.72 15.15
CA VAL A 2 -2.82 -18.71 16.19
C VAL A 2 -2.79 -18.02 17.56
N ALA A 3 -3.59 -18.51 18.51
CA ALA A 3 -3.51 -18.14 19.93
C ALA A 3 -2.91 -19.27 20.75
N ARG A 4 -2.07 -18.92 21.72
CA ARG A 4 -1.38 -19.84 22.61
C ARG A 4 -1.60 -19.38 24.05
N LEU A 5 -2.27 -20.19 24.84
CA LEU A 5 -2.55 -19.95 26.26
C LEU A 5 -1.83 -21.06 27.05
N PRO A 6 -0.50 -20.92 27.25
CA PRO A 6 0.34 -22.01 27.75
C PRO A 6 0.02 -22.41 29.18
N PHE A 7 -0.46 -21.49 30.02
CA PHE A 7 -0.83 -21.78 31.41
C PHE A 7 -2.18 -22.50 31.53
N ASP A 8 -3.02 -22.37 30.51
CA ASP A 8 -4.34 -23.01 30.42
C ASP A 8 -4.29 -24.31 29.60
N GLY A 9 -3.12 -24.68 29.07
CA GLY A 9 -2.96 -25.87 28.22
C GLY A 9 -3.71 -25.79 26.89
N LEU A 10 -4.03 -24.57 26.42
CA LEU A 10 -4.91 -24.33 25.27
C LEU A 10 -4.14 -23.72 24.09
N GLY A 11 -4.36 -24.28 22.90
CA GLY A 11 -3.87 -23.74 21.64
C GLY A 11 -5.01 -23.74 20.61
N ILE A 12 -5.19 -22.61 19.93
CA ILE A 12 -6.24 -22.43 18.92
C ILE A 12 -5.59 -21.93 17.63
N ALA A 13 -5.89 -22.60 16.52
CA ALA A 13 -5.50 -22.18 15.19
C ALA A 13 -6.74 -22.01 14.32
N VAL A 14 -6.96 -20.78 13.84
CA VAL A 14 -8.03 -20.45 12.91
C VAL A 14 -7.42 -20.09 11.57
N LEU A 15 -7.87 -20.76 10.52
CA LEU A 15 -7.52 -20.46 9.15
C LEU A 15 -8.79 -19.99 8.44
N THR A 16 -8.70 -18.84 7.79
CA THR A 16 -9.78 -18.32 6.95
C THR A 16 -9.21 -17.94 5.60
N ASN A 17 -10.04 -18.05 4.57
CA ASN A 17 -9.81 -17.54 3.24
C ASN A 17 -10.59 -16.25 2.97
N ASP A 18 -11.23 -15.68 3.99
CA ASP A 18 -11.88 -14.37 3.92
C ASP A 18 -10.83 -13.27 3.73
N ASP A 19 -11.09 -12.37 2.79
CA ASP A 19 -10.19 -11.34 2.30
C ASP A 19 -10.58 -9.95 2.80
N ALA A 20 -11.89 -9.66 2.87
CA ALA A 20 -12.40 -8.36 3.26
C ALA A 20 -12.15 -8.05 4.74
N ILE A 21 -12.33 -9.04 5.61
CA ILE A 21 -12.20 -8.89 7.07
C ILE A 21 -11.44 -10.06 7.71
N GLY A 22 -10.86 -10.97 6.93
CA GLY A 22 -10.30 -12.23 7.42
C GLY A 22 -9.30 -12.13 8.55
N GLY A 23 -8.51 -11.07 8.63
CA GLY A 23 -7.64 -10.80 9.79
C GLY A 23 -8.45 -10.58 11.07
N TYR A 24 -9.43 -9.69 11.01
CA TYR A 24 -10.33 -9.37 12.12
C TYR A 24 -11.31 -10.51 12.43
N MET A 25 -11.80 -11.20 11.41
CA MET A 25 -12.66 -12.38 11.56
C MET A 25 -11.90 -13.54 12.20
N SER A 26 -10.66 -13.80 11.77
CA SER A 26 -9.80 -14.78 12.44
C SER A 26 -9.60 -14.43 13.91
N PHE A 27 -9.44 -13.14 14.22
CA PHE A 27 -9.33 -12.68 15.60
C PHE A 27 -10.63 -12.89 16.37
N ALA A 28 -11.77 -12.48 15.84
CA ALA A 28 -13.09 -12.66 16.46
C ALA A 28 -13.39 -14.13 16.74
N ILE A 29 -13.11 -15.02 15.78
CA ILE A 29 -13.30 -16.48 15.94
C ILE A 29 -12.37 -17.01 17.04
N VAL A 30 -11.08 -16.65 17.01
CA VAL A 30 -10.14 -17.07 18.06
C VAL A 30 -10.59 -16.59 19.44
N SER A 31 -10.96 -15.31 19.58
CA SER A 31 -11.43 -14.76 20.86
C SER A 31 -12.69 -15.47 21.35
N ARG A 32 -13.65 -15.75 20.47
CA ARG A 32 -14.85 -16.50 20.84
C ARG A 32 -14.53 -17.92 21.31
N LEU A 33 -13.61 -18.60 20.62
CA LEU A 33 -13.17 -19.95 21.01
C LEU A 33 -12.40 -19.95 22.33
N VAL A 34 -11.64 -18.89 22.62
CA VAL A 34 -11.01 -18.69 23.94
C VAL A 34 -12.08 -18.48 25.00
N ASP A 35 -13.08 -17.63 24.74
CA ASP A 35 -14.13 -17.35 25.72
C ASP A 35 -14.91 -18.62 26.08
N GLU A 36 -15.24 -19.43 25.08
CA GLU A 36 -15.91 -20.71 25.27
C GLU A 36 -15.05 -21.72 26.02
N ALA A 37 -13.76 -21.83 25.69
CA ALA A 37 -12.85 -22.78 26.33
C ALA A 37 -12.55 -22.42 27.79
N LEU A 38 -12.52 -21.13 28.14
CA LEU A 38 -12.25 -20.65 29.50
C LEU A 38 -13.52 -20.37 30.31
N GLY A 39 -14.70 -20.47 29.69
CA GLY A 39 -15.98 -20.17 30.33
C GLY A 39 -16.17 -18.69 30.68
N THR A 40 -15.50 -17.78 29.98
CA THR A 40 -15.66 -16.33 30.15
C THR A 40 -16.90 -15.83 29.40
N GLN A 41 -17.39 -14.65 29.77
CA GLN A 41 -18.51 -14.05 29.05
C GLN A 41 -18.06 -13.69 27.63
N PRO A 42 -18.76 -14.19 26.59
CA PRO A 42 -18.39 -13.87 25.23
C PRO A 42 -18.63 -12.41 24.92
N GLU A 43 -17.62 -11.73 24.38
CA GLU A 43 -17.78 -10.39 23.83
C GLU A 43 -18.26 -10.45 22.36
N GLU A 44 -19.10 -9.50 21.95
CA GLU A 44 -19.62 -9.38 20.58
C GLU A 44 -18.57 -8.77 19.65
N TRP A 45 -17.47 -9.50 19.45
CA TRP A 45 -16.31 -9.08 18.67
C TRP A 45 -16.65 -8.66 17.24
N LYS A 46 -17.63 -9.32 16.61
CA LYS A 46 -18.05 -9.01 15.24
C LYS A 46 -18.49 -7.55 15.11
N THR A 47 -19.41 -7.11 15.95
CA THR A 47 -19.95 -5.74 15.92
C THR A 47 -18.85 -4.72 16.25
N SER A 48 -17.99 -5.02 17.22
CA SER A 48 -16.86 -4.17 17.58
C SER A 48 -15.87 -4.01 16.40
N PHE A 49 -15.56 -5.10 15.70
CA PHE A 49 -14.68 -5.04 14.53
C PHE A 49 -15.32 -4.38 13.32
N GLU A 50 -16.60 -4.64 13.03
CA GLU A 50 -17.33 -3.95 11.97
C GLU A 50 -17.36 -2.44 12.20
N SER A 51 -17.59 -2.01 13.45
CA SER A 51 -17.52 -0.60 13.83
C SER A 51 -16.11 -0.03 13.70
N PHE A 52 -15.09 -0.75 14.15
CA PHE A 52 -13.68 -0.35 14.03
C PHE A 52 -13.23 -0.20 12.57
N ILE A 53 -13.60 -1.16 11.72
CA ILE A 53 -13.29 -1.17 10.29
C ILE A 53 -14.03 -0.03 9.58
N SER A 54 -15.32 0.15 9.84
CA SER A 54 -16.13 1.24 9.26
C SER A 54 -15.61 2.62 9.66
N ALA A 55 -15.25 2.80 10.93
CA ALA A 55 -14.62 4.02 11.42
C ALA A 55 -13.24 4.24 10.79
N GLY A 56 -12.44 3.18 10.65
CA GLY A 56 -11.13 3.22 9.99
C GLY A 56 -11.20 3.61 8.51
N TYR A 57 -12.15 3.03 7.75
CA TYR A 57 -12.39 3.41 6.35
C TYR A 57 -12.89 4.85 6.21
N SER A 58 -13.79 5.29 7.09
CA SER A 58 -14.35 6.64 7.05
C SER A 58 -13.34 7.71 7.49
N ALA A 59 -12.40 7.34 8.36
CA ALA A 59 -11.32 8.20 8.81
C ALA A 59 -10.06 8.13 7.94
N ALA A 60 -9.98 7.18 7.00
CA ALA A 60 -8.82 7.01 6.14
C ALA A 60 -8.61 8.28 5.29
N PRO A 61 -7.37 8.82 5.23
CA PRO A 61 -7.10 9.97 4.40
C PRO A 61 -7.41 9.63 2.93
N GLN A 62 -8.18 10.50 2.28
CA GLN A 62 -8.53 10.31 0.88
C GLN A 62 -7.34 10.69 -0.02
N PRO A 63 -7.18 10.03 -1.18
CA PRO A 63 -6.21 10.45 -2.18
C PRO A 63 -6.40 11.92 -2.56
N LEU A 64 -5.30 12.64 -2.77
CA LEU A 64 -5.35 14.03 -3.22
C LEU A 64 -5.99 14.09 -4.62
N PRO A 65 -6.98 14.95 -4.87
CA PRO A 65 -7.53 15.11 -6.21
C PRO A 65 -6.48 15.71 -7.14
N ARG A 66 -6.39 15.19 -8.37
CA ARG A 66 -5.55 15.79 -9.41
C ARG A 66 -6.21 17.07 -9.94
N PRO A 67 -5.55 18.24 -9.84
CA PRO A 67 -6.12 19.47 -10.38
C PRO A 67 -6.20 19.44 -11.91
N ALA A 68 -7.18 20.13 -12.49
CA ALA A 68 -7.39 20.17 -13.94
C ALA A 68 -6.19 20.80 -14.69
N ASN A 69 -5.46 21.69 -14.03
CA ASN A 69 -4.26 22.37 -14.51
C ASN A 69 -2.97 21.80 -13.91
N ALA A 70 -2.96 20.51 -13.55
CA ALA A 70 -1.77 19.84 -13.04
C ALA A 70 -0.58 19.98 -13.99
N THR A 71 0.54 20.40 -13.43
CA THR A 71 1.82 20.58 -14.09
C THR A 71 2.63 19.29 -14.06
N ASP A 72 3.48 19.09 -15.07
CA ASP A 72 4.37 17.92 -15.10
C ASP A 72 5.55 18.08 -14.11
N PRO A 73 6.15 16.97 -13.64
CA PRO A 73 7.35 17.02 -12.84
C PRO A 73 8.50 17.74 -13.54
N LYS A 74 9.38 18.37 -12.75
CA LYS A 74 10.60 18.98 -13.31
C LYS A 74 11.53 17.90 -13.89
N GLY A 75 11.77 17.94 -15.19
CA GLY A 75 12.50 16.91 -15.95
C GLY A 75 11.58 15.88 -16.65
N GLY A 76 10.27 15.93 -16.36
CA GLY A 76 9.28 15.01 -16.92
C GLY A 76 9.24 13.66 -16.22
N PHE A 77 8.24 12.85 -16.58
CA PHE A 77 7.99 11.56 -15.93
C PHE A 77 9.09 10.52 -16.16
N GLN A 78 9.75 10.55 -17.33
CA GLN A 78 10.83 9.62 -17.66
C GLN A 78 12.02 9.76 -16.72
N ASP A 79 12.35 10.99 -16.32
CA ASP A 79 13.42 11.28 -15.37
C ASP A 79 13.13 10.73 -13.97
N LEU A 80 11.86 10.51 -13.63
CA LEU A 80 11.45 9.93 -12.34
C LEU A 80 11.38 8.39 -12.38
N ALA A 81 11.30 7.77 -13.57
CA ALA A 81 11.34 6.31 -13.69
C ALA A 81 12.71 5.73 -13.29
N GLY A 82 12.71 4.47 -12.88
CA GLY A 82 13.92 3.70 -12.59
C GLY A 82 13.98 3.17 -11.16
N ILE A 83 15.19 2.78 -10.75
CA ILE A 83 15.41 2.06 -9.49
C ILE A 83 15.71 3.05 -8.38
N TYR A 84 15.07 2.83 -7.25
CA TYR A 84 15.28 3.56 -6.01
C TYR A 84 15.55 2.59 -4.85
N GLU A 85 16.21 3.08 -3.82
CA GLU A 85 16.63 2.28 -2.68
C GLU A 85 16.52 3.06 -1.36
N ASP A 86 15.99 2.38 -0.36
CA ASP A 86 16.09 2.74 1.04
C ASP A 86 16.71 1.58 1.83
N LYS A 87 17.41 1.85 2.92
CA LYS A 87 18.12 0.81 3.70
C LYS A 87 17.18 -0.09 4.51
N GLY A 88 16.06 0.44 4.99
CA GLY A 88 15.06 -0.32 5.76
C GLY A 88 14.05 -1.02 4.85
N TYR A 89 13.71 -0.39 3.73
CA TYR A 89 12.67 -0.85 2.82
C TYR A 89 13.21 -1.53 1.56
N GLY A 90 14.52 -1.46 1.30
CA GLY A 90 15.20 -2.09 0.16
C GLY A 90 14.94 -1.38 -1.17
N ARG A 91 15.17 -2.10 -2.27
CA ARG A 91 15.03 -1.58 -3.63
C ARG A 91 13.59 -1.63 -4.14
N VAL A 92 13.21 -0.65 -4.95
CA VAL A 92 11.94 -0.53 -5.67
C VAL A 92 12.20 0.06 -7.05
N GLU A 93 11.61 -0.51 -8.10
CA GLU A 93 11.71 0.02 -9.46
C GLU A 93 10.38 0.64 -9.87
N LEU A 94 10.40 1.93 -10.18
CA LEU A 94 9.24 2.69 -10.63
C LEU A 94 9.13 2.59 -12.15
N CYS A 95 8.12 1.85 -12.61
CA CYS A 95 7.85 1.65 -14.03
C CYS A 95 6.72 2.58 -14.49
N LEU A 96 7.03 3.49 -15.41
CA LEU A 96 6.03 4.41 -15.97
C LEU A 96 5.01 3.63 -16.82
N PHE A 97 3.74 4.00 -16.67
CA PHE A 97 2.63 3.48 -17.47
C PHE A 97 1.90 4.63 -18.18
N PRO A 98 1.70 4.55 -19.51
CA PRO A 98 2.22 3.53 -20.43
C PRO A 98 3.76 3.57 -20.51
N PRO A 99 4.41 2.43 -20.83
CA PRO A 99 5.87 2.35 -20.82
C PRO A 99 6.49 3.16 -21.98
N PRO A 100 7.60 3.87 -21.74
CA PRO A 100 8.38 4.46 -22.83
C PRO A 100 9.04 3.38 -23.71
N PRO A 101 9.54 3.71 -24.91
CA PRO A 101 10.09 2.73 -25.86
C PRO A 101 11.27 1.93 -25.32
N VAL A 102 12.07 2.53 -24.43
CA VAL A 102 13.23 1.90 -23.81
C VAL A 102 13.02 1.85 -22.30
N VAL A 103 12.89 0.64 -21.78
CA VAL A 103 12.65 0.33 -20.37
C VAL A 103 13.36 -0.97 -20.00
N SER A 104 13.55 -1.22 -18.71
CA SER A 104 14.04 -2.52 -18.22
C SER A 104 13.05 -3.64 -18.54
N SER A 105 13.54 -4.87 -18.63
CA SER A 105 12.67 -6.06 -18.80
C SER A 105 11.62 -6.16 -17.69
N ALA A 106 11.99 -5.83 -16.46
CA ALA A 106 11.07 -5.81 -15.33
C ALA A 106 9.90 -4.82 -15.54
N CYS A 107 10.18 -3.63 -16.07
CA CYS A 107 9.13 -2.66 -16.39
C CYS A 107 8.31 -3.04 -17.63
N GLN A 108 8.90 -3.71 -18.61
CA GLN A 108 8.15 -4.29 -19.73
C GLN A 108 7.15 -5.33 -19.22
N ASP A 109 7.59 -6.23 -18.33
CA ASP A 109 6.73 -7.26 -17.74
C ASP A 109 5.59 -6.66 -16.92
N VAL A 110 5.86 -5.59 -16.15
CA VAL A 110 4.82 -4.87 -15.41
C VAL A 110 3.80 -4.25 -16.38
N ALA A 111 4.27 -3.51 -17.39
CA ALA A 111 3.38 -2.86 -18.34
C ALA A 111 2.53 -3.85 -19.16
N ALA A 112 3.10 -5.00 -19.53
CA ALA A 112 2.39 -6.03 -20.29
C ALA A 112 1.25 -6.70 -19.49
N ASN A 113 1.40 -6.77 -18.15
CA ASN A 113 0.49 -7.55 -17.31
C ASN A 113 -0.40 -6.69 -16.40
N VAL A 114 -0.10 -5.39 -16.21
CA VAL A 114 -0.77 -4.57 -15.19
C VAL A 114 -2.28 -4.46 -15.40
N THR A 115 -2.75 -4.35 -16.65
CA THR A 115 -4.18 -4.28 -16.96
C THR A 115 -4.91 -5.60 -16.72
N MET A 116 -4.21 -6.73 -16.77
CA MET A 116 -4.77 -8.05 -16.49
C MET A 116 -4.73 -8.37 -14.98
N VAL A 117 -3.60 -8.12 -14.32
CA VAL A 117 -3.38 -8.50 -12.91
C VAL A 117 -4.00 -7.47 -11.95
N LEU A 118 -4.07 -6.20 -12.35
CA LEU A 118 -4.64 -5.10 -11.58
C LEU A 118 -5.70 -4.37 -12.45
N PRO A 119 -6.80 -5.05 -12.83
CA PRO A 119 -7.75 -4.53 -13.82
C PRO A 119 -8.42 -3.24 -13.36
N GLY A 120 -8.32 -2.17 -14.14
CA GLY A 120 -8.88 -0.86 -13.78
C GLY A 120 -8.07 -0.08 -12.74
N SER A 121 -6.91 -0.58 -12.32
CA SER A 121 -6.03 0.14 -11.37
C SER A 121 -5.29 1.33 -11.99
N VAL A 122 -5.19 1.40 -13.32
CA VAL A 122 -4.46 2.45 -14.04
C VAL A 122 -5.40 3.16 -15.00
N ASP A 123 -5.40 4.49 -14.94
CA ASP A 123 -6.02 5.35 -15.95
C ASP A 123 -4.95 5.72 -16.98
N PRO A 124 -5.08 5.34 -18.26
CA PRO A 124 -4.07 5.64 -19.28
C PRO A 124 -3.90 7.15 -19.55
N THR A 125 -4.83 7.99 -19.10
CA THR A 125 -4.78 9.44 -19.25
C THR A 125 -4.00 10.13 -18.12
N VAL A 126 -3.70 9.41 -17.03
CA VAL A 126 -2.99 9.94 -15.87
C VAL A 126 -1.62 9.25 -15.73
N PRO A 127 -0.51 10.00 -15.82
CA PRO A 127 0.82 9.44 -15.62
C PRO A 127 0.92 8.70 -14.29
N THR A 128 1.28 7.42 -14.37
CA THR A 128 1.29 6.52 -13.21
C THR A 128 2.56 5.69 -13.21
N PHE A 129 3.22 5.56 -12.05
CA PHE A 129 4.24 4.55 -11.86
C PHE A 129 3.64 3.32 -11.16
N ILE A 130 4.00 2.15 -11.66
CA ILE A 130 3.69 0.87 -11.03
C ILE A 130 5.01 0.24 -10.62
N ALA A 131 5.08 -0.24 -9.39
CA ALA A 131 6.25 -0.91 -8.87
C ALA A 131 5.85 -2.25 -8.28
N ARG A 132 6.63 -3.30 -8.56
CA ARG A 132 6.53 -4.54 -7.78
C ARG A 132 7.06 -4.27 -6.39
N TRP A 133 6.29 -4.68 -5.40
CA TRP A 133 6.49 -4.40 -3.99
C TRP A 133 6.08 -5.61 -3.19
N ASN A 134 6.88 -6.68 -3.21
CA ASN A 134 6.62 -7.91 -2.45
C ASN A 134 7.05 -7.75 -0.99
N LYS A 135 6.52 -6.71 -0.32
CA LYS A 135 6.92 -6.27 1.03
C LYS A 135 5.69 -5.71 1.75
N GLN A 136 5.76 -5.64 3.09
CA GLN A 136 4.71 -5.03 3.93
C GLN A 136 3.28 -5.47 3.57
N TYR A 137 3.07 -6.78 3.38
CA TYR A 137 1.75 -7.36 3.07
C TYR A 137 1.09 -6.80 1.79
N SER A 138 1.90 -6.26 0.87
CA SER A 138 1.45 -5.79 -0.43
C SER A 138 2.27 -6.46 -1.55
N THR A 139 1.81 -6.35 -2.79
CA THR A 139 2.47 -6.94 -3.97
C THR A 139 2.90 -5.87 -4.97
N TYR A 140 2.15 -4.76 -5.02
CA TYR A 140 2.46 -3.62 -5.88
C TYR A 140 2.31 -2.31 -5.12
N LEU A 141 3.04 -1.28 -5.58
CA LEU A 141 2.73 0.11 -5.29
C LEU A 141 2.29 0.79 -6.59
N ARG A 142 1.29 1.66 -6.48
CA ARG A 142 0.82 2.54 -7.56
C ARG A 142 1.04 3.98 -7.13
N PHE A 143 1.77 4.73 -7.94
CA PHE A 143 2.02 6.16 -7.79
C PHE A 143 1.26 6.90 -8.88
N THR A 144 0.10 7.47 -8.55
CA THR A 144 -0.73 8.21 -9.50
C THR A 144 -0.41 9.70 -9.39
N HIS A 145 -0.04 10.33 -10.50
CA HIS A 145 0.36 11.74 -10.51
C HIS A 145 -0.75 12.66 -10.01
N VAL A 146 -0.37 13.63 -9.17
CA VAL A 146 -1.24 14.70 -8.68
C VAL A 146 -0.86 15.99 -9.39
N ASP A 147 0.28 16.58 -9.03
CA ASP A 147 0.76 17.85 -9.60
C ASP A 147 2.27 18.00 -9.34
N GLY A 148 3.00 18.49 -10.34
CA GLY A 148 4.44 18.69 -10.29
C GLY A 148 5.16 17.41 -9.88
N ASN A 149 5.82 17.43 -8.72
CA ASN A 149 6.56 16.28 -8.21
C ASN A 149 5.77 15.39 -7.24
N THR A 150 4.46 15.61 -7.10
CA THR A 150 3.61 14.96 -6.08
C THR A 150 2.73 13.86 -6.69
N PHE A 151 2.64 12.73 -5.99
CA PHE A 151 1.89 11.54 -6.41
C PHE A 151 1.10 10.98 -5.23
N ASN A 152 -0.10 10.45 -5.49
CA ASN A 152 -0.78 9.57 -4.55
C ASN A 152 -0.16 8.18 -4.62
N VAL A 153 0.05 7.55 -3.47
CA VAL A 153 0.55 6.19 -3.36
C VAL A 153 -0.54 5.30 -2.81
N ALA A 154 -0.73 4.16 -3.46
CA ALA A 154 -1.59 3.10 -2.98
C ALA A 154 -0.84 1.76 -3.05
N SER A 155 -1.04 0.91 -2.05
CA SER A 155 -0.52 -0.45 -2.07
C SER A 155 -1.58 -1.41 -2.62
N LEU A 156 -1.21 -2.30 -3.54
CA LEU A 156 -2.16 -3.17 -4.22
C LEU A 156 -1.78 -4.64 -4.05
N ASN A 157 -2.80 -5.49 -3.91
CA ASN A 157 -2.66 -6.93 -3.83
C ASN A 157 -3.59 -7.61 -4.83
N PRO A 158 -3.06 -8.27 -5.87
CA PRO A 158 -3.87 -9.04 -6.78
C PRO A 158 -4.23 -10.40 -6.18
N PHE A 159 -5.43 -10.88 -6.49
CA PHE A 159 -5.93 -12.18 -6.10
C PHE A 159 -6.61 -12.86 -7.29
N PRO A 160 -6.44 -14.18 -7.46
CA PRO A 160 -7.15 -14.91 -8.49
C PRO A 160 -8.64 -15.00 -8.14
N THR A 161 -9.52 -14.87 -9.14
CA THR A 161 -10.97 -15.03 -8.96
C THR A 161 -11.45 -16.47 -9.18
N GLY A 162 -10.67 -17.28 -9.90
CA GLY A 162 -11.10 -18.59 -10.42
C GLY A 162 -12.01 -18.51 -11.66
N ASN A 163 -12.30 -17.31 -12.17
CA ASN A 163 -13.08 -17.09 -13.40
C ASN A 163 -12.13 -16.79 -14.57
N ALA A 164 -12.14 -17.62 -15.61
CA ALA A 164 -11.26 -17.45 -16.77
C ALA A 164 -11.46 -16.11 -17.52
N SER A 165 -12.67 -15.54 -17.51
CA SER A 165 -12.97 -14.28 -18.18
C SER A 165 -12.49 -13.05 -17.40
N GLU A 166 -12.38 -13.18 -16.08
CA GLU A 166 -11.93 -12.12 -15.17
C GLU A 166 -10.94 -12.72 -14.18
N PRO A 167 -9.77 -13.18 -14.63
CA PRO A 167 -8.91 -14.09 -13.84
C PRO A 167 -8.36 -13.47 -12.56
N TRP A 168 -8.35 -12.15 -12.46
CA TRP A 168 -7.80 -11.41 -11.33
C TRP A 168 -8.75 -10.31 -10.87
N TRP A 169 -8.70 -10.04 -9.58
CA TRP A 169 -9.16 -8.81 -8.97
C TRP A 169 -8.06 -8.31 -8.03
N PHE A 170 -8.18 -7.09 -7.50
CA PHE A 170 -7.18 -6.59 -6.55
C PHE A 170 -7.80 -5.80 -5.41
N MET A 171 -7.16 -5.90 -4.25
CA MET A 171 -7.44 -5.09 -3.09
C MET A 171 -6.52 -3.87 -3.07
N THR A 172 -7.08 -2.71 -2.71
CA THR A 172 -6.30 -1.51 -2.43
C THR A 172 -6.13 -1.34 -0.93
N ASN A 173 -4.87 -1.25 -0.51
CA ASN A 173 -4.44 -1.02 0.86
C ASN A 173 -3.69 0.31 0.96
N ASN A 174 -3.66 0.88 2.17
CA ASN A 174 -2.93 2.10 2.50
C ASN A 174 -3.20 3.24 1.48
N VAL A 175 -4.42 3.79 1.56
CA VAL A 175 -4.82 4.98 0.80
C VAL A 175 -4.48 6.24 1.59
N GLY A 176 -4.23 7.35 0.87
CA GLY A 176 -3.89 8.62 1.49
C GLY A 176 -2.40 8.84 1.75
N THR A 177 -1.56 7.85 1.45
CA THR A 177 -0.11 8.06 1.36
C THR A 177 0.19 8.91 0.12
N THR A 178 1.14 9.84 0.24
CA THR A 178 1.67 10.59 -0.90
C THR A 178 3.17 10.38 -1.05
N ALA A 179 3.66 10.55 -2.27
CA ALA A 179 5.07 10.62 -2.59
C ALA A 179 5.39 11.98 -3.17
N GLU A 180 6.54 12.53 -2.79
CA GLU A 180 7.07 13.74 -3.40
C GLU A 180 8.51 13.52 -3.85
N PHE A 181 8.75 13.76 -5.15
CA PHE A 181 10.06 13.64 -5.76
C PHE A 181 10.87 14.94 -5.58
N GLY A 182 12.17 14.77 -5.36
CA GLY A 182 13.06 15.91 -5.25
C GLY A 182 14.52 15.51 -5.27
N ARG A 183 15.35 16.47 -4.87
CA ARG A 183 16.79 16.25 -4.70
C ARG A 183 17.18 16.59 -3.26
N ASP A 184 17.97 15.71 -2.64
CA ASP A 184 18.71 16.01 -1.41
C ASP A 184 20.20 15.95 -1.70
N LYS A 185 20.92 17.03 -1.36
CA LYS A 185 22.38 17.16 -1.60
C LYS A 185 22.81 16.75 -3.03
N GLY A 186 21.97 17.10 -4.02
CA GLY A 186 22.19 16.79 -5.43
C GLY A 186 21.70 15.42 -5.91
N ARG A 187 21.41 14.48 -4.99
CA ARG A 187 20.89 13.14 -5.31
C ARG A 187 19.37 13.16 -5.45
N GLN A 188 18.87 12.61 -6.54
CA GLN A 188 17.43 12.47 -6.76
C GLN A 188 16.85 11.37 -5.85
N GLY A 189 15.63 11.57 -5.38
CA GLY A 189 14.91 10.61 -4.58
C GLY A 189 13.44 10.98 -4.43
N PHE A 190 12.71 10.21 -3.63
CA PHE A 190 11.36 10.56 -3.21
C PHE A 190 11.13 10.23 -1.74
N GLY A 191 10.33 11.07 -1.09
CA GLY A 191 9.85 10.86 0.26
C GLY A 191 8.43 10.31 0.25
N LEU A 192 8.10 9.45 1.20
CA LEU A 192 6.73 9.01 1.48
C LEU A 192 6.18 9.73 2.72
N PHE A 193 4.87 10.03 2.67
CA PHE A 193 4.15 10.79 3.68
C PHE A 193 2.76 10.20 3.89
N GLY A 194 2.20 10.32 5.10
CA GLY A 194 0.80 9.95 5.35
C GLY A 194 0.62 8.59 6.02
N GLY A 195 1.58 8.16 6.84
CA GLY A 195 1.49 6.97 7.67
C GLY A 195 2.08 5.71 7.05
N PHE A 196 2.89 5.82 5.99
CA PHE A 196 3.50 4.67 5.30
C PHE A 196 4.39 3.83 6.22
N TRP A 197 5.11 4.49 7.14
CA TRP A 197 5.95 3.82 8.13
C TRP A 197 5.19 3.12 9.27
N GLY A 198 3.88 3.34 9.40
CA GLY A 198 3.06 2.66 10.39
C GLY A 198 3.39 3.00 11.85
N ALA A 199 3.91 4.20 12.14
CA ALA A 199 4.28 4.61 13.50
C ALA A 199 3.10 4.65 14.50
N GLY A 200 1.86 4.55 14.00
CA GLY A 200 0.65 4.44 14.81
C GLY A 200 0.05 5.80 15.18
N ALA A 201 -1.14 5.76 15.76
CA ALA A 201 -1.85 6.95 16.21
C ALA A 201 -1.08 7.64 17.35
N GLY A 202 -0.94 8.96 17.27
CA GLY A 202 -0.29 9.77 18.31
C GLY A 202 1.21 10.00 18.11
N VAL A 203 1.85 9.37 17.12
CA VAL A 203 3.20 9.74 16.69
C VAL A 203 3.10 10.83 15.62
N PRO A 204 3.60 12.06 15.86
CA PRO A 204 3.55 13.11 14.86
C PRO A 204 4.35 12.73 13.61
N SER A 205 3.77 12.92 12.42
CA SER A 205 4.54 12.82 11.18
C SER A 205 5.66 13.87 11.17
N PRO A 206 6.84 13.54 10.60
CA PRO A 206 7.89 14.52 10.40
C PRO A 206 7.36 15.68 9.55
N SER A 207 7.51 16.92 10.02
CA SER A 207 6.84 18.09 9.40
C SER A 207 7.75 19.30 9.22
N THR A 208 8.98 19.25 9.73
CA THR A 208 9.93 20.38 9.69
C THR A 208 11.19 20.02 8.92
N GLY A 209 11.82 21.03 8.33
CA GLY A 209 13.06 20.88 7.58
C GLY A 209 12.86 20.70 6.07
N ASN A 210 13.89 20.17 5.40
CA ASN A 210 13.88 19.91 3.96
C ASN A 210 13.08 18.62 3.63
N LEU A 211 12.87 18.37 2.33
CA LEU A 211 12.05 17.23 1.84
C LEU A 211 12.42 15.89 2.48
N LEU A 212 13.72 15.60 2.63
CA LEU A 212 14.21 14.39 3.29
C LEU A 212 13.80 14.36 4.77
N GLN A 213 13.98 15.46 5.49
CA GLN A 213 13.72 15.55 6.93
C GLN A 213 12.23 15.42 7.28
N ARG A 214 11.34 15.89 6.40
CA ARG A 214 9.89 15.74 6.58
C ARG A 214 9.33 14.40 6.06
N SER A 215 10.12 13.61 5.35
CA SER A 215 9.65 12.30 4.85
C SER A 215 9.68 11.25 5.95
N GLU A 216 8.65 10.39 5.97
CA GLU A 216 8.61 9.23 6.86
C GLU A 216 9.59 8.15 6.41
N VAL A 217 9.72 8.00 5.09
CA VAL A 217 10.66 7.10 4.42
C VAL A 217 11.22 7.81 3.21
N TRP A 218 12.53 7.70 2.98
CA TRP A 218 13.21 8.32 1.84
C TRP A 218 13.93 7.30 0.98
N PHE A 219 13.56 7.24 -0.28
CA PHE A 219 14.22 6.41 -1.27
C PHE A 219 15.15 7.26 -2.14
N ASN A 220 16.42 6.87 -2.23
CA ASN A 220 17.37 7.49 -3.14
C ASN A 220 17.31 6.79 -4.50
N LYS A 221 17.38 7.55 -5.58
CA LYS A 221 17.59 6.98 -6.91
C LYS A 221 18.97 6.32 -6.96
N ALA A 222 19.01 5.08 -7.44
CA ALA A 222 20.22 4.28 -7.59
C ALA A 222 21.07 4.73 -8.78
#